data_AF-A0A946AUI3-F1
#
_entry.id   AF-A0A946AUI3-F1
#
_cell.length_a   1.000
_cell.length_b   1.000
_cell.length_c   1.000
_cell.angle_alpha   90.00
_cell.angle_beta   90.00
_cell.angle_gamma   90.00
#
_symmetry.space_group_name_H-M   'P 1'
#
loop_
_entity.id
_entity.type
_entity.pdbx_description
1 polymer ?
#
loop_
_entity_poly.entity_id
_entity_poly.type
_entity_poly.pdbx_seq_one_letter_code
_entity_poly.pdbx_strand_id
1 'polypeptide(L)' 'MDQLPSPCISICQIDPASELCTGCYRTRAEIASWRSMSTDEQRTLISALHDRQTEITGRSRRTRRRSRA' A
#
# COMPACT_ATOMS: atom_id res chain seq x y z
N MET A 1 7.42 23.35 1.64
CA MET A 1 6.37 22.33 1.78
C MET A 1 6.85 21.08 1.03
N ASP A 2 7.69 20.29 1.69
CA ASP A 2 8.20 19.03 1.11
C ASP A 2 7.21 17.93 1.48
N GLN A 3 6.09 17.89 0.74
CA GLN A 3 5.10 16.84 0.89
C GLN A 3 5.56 15.67 0.02
N LEU A 4 6.08 14.61 0.66
CA LEU A 4 6.44 13.39 -0.06
C LEU A 4 5.22 12.90 -0.86
N PRO A 5 5.39 12.59 -2.15
CA PRO A 5 4.29 12.13 -2.97
C PRO A 5 3.74 10.84 -2.38
N SER A 6 2.42 10.82 -2.14
CA SER A 6 1.76 9.61 -1.70
C SER A 6 1.93 8.53 -2.77
N PRO A 7 2.35 7.30 -2.41
CA PRO A 7 2.44 6.18 -3.35
C PRO A 7 1.05 5.63 -3.76
N CYS A 8 -0.02 6.41 -3.57
CA CYS A 8 -1.38 6.03 -3.90
C CYS A 8 -1.63 6.17 -5.41
N ILE A 9 -2.00 5.08 -6.06
CA ILE A 9 -2.37 5.03 -7.48
C ILE A 9 -3.89 5.22 -7.70
N SER A 10 -4.59 5.85 -6.76
CA SER A 10 -6.05 6.03 -6.78
C SER A 10 -6.88 4.74 -6.80
N ILE A 11 -6.28 3.62 -6.38
CA ILE A 11 -6.97 2.34 -6.17
C ILE A 11 -7.08 2.11 -4.66
N CYS A 12 -8.30 2.11 -4.14
CA CYS A 12 -8.60 1.83 -2.74
C CYS A 12 -9.32 0.49 -2.62
N GLN A 13 -8.57 -0.59 -2.84
CA GLN A 13 -9.10 -1.95 -2.71
C GLN A 13 -8.16 -2.76 -1.82
N ILE A 14 -8.64 -3.10 -0.62
CA ILE A 14 -7.90 -3.90 0.35
C ILE A 14 -8.18 -5.37 0.08
N ASP A 15 -7.12 -6.15 -0.01
CA ASP A 15 -7.19 -7.60 -0.09
C ASP A 15 -7.47 -8.17 1.32
N PRO A 16 -8.56 -8.93 1.52
CA PRO A 16 -8.92 -9.44 2.85
C PRO A 16 -8.01 -10.57 3.33
N ALA A 17 -7.17 -11.17 2.48
CA ALA A 17 -6.25 -12.23 2.87
C ALA A 17 -4.91 -11.68 3.39
N SER A 18 -4.46 -10.55 2.85
CA SER A 18 -3.21 -9.87 3.21
C SER A 18 -3.42 -8.59 4.02
N GLU A 19 -4.65 -8.07 4.11
CA GLU A 19 -5.01 -6.79 4.73
C GLU A 19 -4.30 -5.56 4.13
N LEU A 20 -3.74 -5.72 2.93
CA LEU A 20 -3.01 -4.69 2.19
C LEU A 20 -3.84 -4.16 1.02
N CYS A 21 -3.63 -2.89 0.70
CA CYS A 21 -4.15 -2.31 -0.53
C CYS A 21 -3.50 -2.97 -1.75
N THR A 22 -4.31 -3.50 -2.65
CA THR A 22 -3.87 -4.13 -3.91
C THR A 22 -3.15 -3.16 -4.86
N GLY A 23 -3.32 -1.85 -4.69
CA GLY A 23 -2.67 -0.83 -5.50
C GLY A 23 -1.36 -0.30 -4.92
N CYS A 24 -1.40 0.20 -3.68
CA CYS A 24 -0.25 0.84 -3.03
C CYS A 24 0.41 -0.02 -1.94
N TYR A 25 -0.07 -1.24 -1.71
CA TYR A 25 0.45 -2.20 -0.73
C TYR A 25 0.51 -1.68 0.71
N ARG A 26 -0.29 -0.66 1.02
CA ARG A 26 -0.45 -0.07 2.36
C ARG A 26 -1.57 -0.74 3.11
N THR A 27 -1.40 -0.91 4.41
CA THR A 27 -2.47 -1.27 5.33
C THR A 27 -3.42 -0.09 5.54
N ARG A 28 -4.64 -0.39 5.99
CA ARG A 28 -5.64 0.63 6.34
C ARG A 28 -5.17 1.57 7.45
N ALA A 29 -4.39 1.05 8.40
CA ALA A 29 -3.78 1.84 9.48
C ALA A 29 -2.74 2.82 8.93
N GLU A 30 -1.83 2.36 8.06
CA GLU A 30 -0.81 3.23 7.44
C GLU A 30 -1.44 4.32 6.57
N ILE A 31 -2.57 4.05 5.90
CA ILE A 31 -3.30 5.06 5.12
C ILE A 31 -3.89 6.13 6.04
N ALA A 32 -4.49 5.74 7.16
CA ALA A 32 -5.06 6.67 8.15
C ALA A 32 -3.97 7.53 8.81
N SER A 33 -2.84 6.92 9.17
CA SER A 33 -1.73 7.61 9.84
C SER A 33 -0.87 8.47 8.91
N TRP A 34 -0.96 8.30 7.59
CA TRP A 34 -0.11 9.02 6.62
C TRP A 34 -0.09 10.53 6.82
N ARG A 35 -1.26 11.14 7.02
CA ARG A 35 -1.39 12.59 7.20
C ARG A 35 -0.80 13.09 8.52
N SER A 36 -0.65 12.19 9.49
CA SER A 36 -0.10 12.48 10.81
C SER A 36 1.38 12.13 10.93
N MET A 37 1.94 11.38 9.96
CA MET A 37 3.34 10.97 9.93
C MET A 37 4.24 12.13 9.50
N SER A 38 5.41 12.21 10.13
CA SER A 38 6.50 13.12 9.76
C SER A 38 7.12 12.71 8.42
N THR A 39 7.80 13.63 7.72
CA THR A 39 8.46 13.33 6.43
C THR A 39 9.43 12.14 6.53
N ASP A 40 10.14 11.98 7.64
CA ASP A 40 11.04 10.85 7.87
C ASP A 40 10.29 9.51 8.00
N GLU A 41 9.19 9.50 8.77
CA GLU A 41 8.32 8.34 8.91
C GLU A 41 7.67 7.96 7.58
N GLN A 42 7.23 8.96 6.80
CA GLN A 42 6.67 8.75 5.46
C GLN A 42 7.71 8.13 4.52
N ARG A 43 8.98 8.56 4.60
CA ARG A 43 10.08 8.04 3.78
C ARG A 43 10.40 6.60 4.14
N THR A 44 10.53 6.31 5.44
CA THR A 44 10.76 4.96 5.96
C THR A 44 9.63 4.03 5.52
N LEU A 45 8.39 4.50 5.63
CA LEU A 45 7.23 3.76 5.19
C LEU A 45 7.25 3.50 3.68
N ILE A 46 7.51 4.50 2.83
CA ILE A 46 7.63 4.30 1.37
C ILE A 46 8.68 3.23 1.05
N SER A 47 9.84 3.26 1.74
CA SER A 47 10.88 2.26 1.54
C SER A 47 10.39 0.85 1.89
N ALA A 48 9.70 0.69 3.02
CA ALA A 48 9.11 -0.59 3.42
C ALA A 48 8.02 -1.07 2.46
N LEU A 49 7.21 -0.16 1.92
CA LEU A 49 6.19 -0.50 0.93
C LEU A 49 6.79 -0.97 -0.38
N HIS A 50 7.92 -0.38 -0.81
CA HIS A 50 8.62 -0.80 -2.00
C HIS A 50 9.15 -2.23 -1.86
N ASP A 51 9.76 -2.54 -0.72
CA ASP A 51 10.24 -3.87 -0.37
C ASP A 51 9.09 -4.89 -0.41
N ARG A 52 7.99 -4.63 0.32
CA ARG A 52 6.77 -5.46 0.29
C ARG A 52 6.20 -5.64 -1.11
N GLN A 53 6.18 -4.57 -1.91
CA GLN A 53 5.72 -4.63 -3.28
C GLN A 53 6.60 -5.58 -4.09
N THR A 54 7.92 -5.56 -3.95
CA THR A 54 8.80 -6.50 -4.66
C THR A 54 8.50 -7.96 -4.26
N GLU A 55 8.28 -8.22 -2.97
CA GLU A 55 7.93 -9.56 -2.47
C GLU A 55 6.58 -10.06 -3.01
N ILE A 56 5.56 -9.18 -3.04
CA ILE A 56 4.19 -9.52 -3.45
C ILE A 56 4.06 -9.60 -4.98
N THR A 57 4.65 -8.65 -5.71
CA THR A 57 4.56 -8.59 -7.19
C THR A 57 5.28 -9.76 -7.86
N GLY A 58 6.28 -10.37 -7.20
CA GLY A 58 6.88 -11.64 -7.64
C GLY A 58 5.91 -12.83 -7.71
N ARG A 59 4.71 -12.72 -7.11
CA ARG A 59 3.73 -13.83 -7.01
C ARG A 59 2.30 -13.49 -7.49
N SER A 60 1.97 -12.21 -7.65
CA SER A 60 0.60 -11.74 -7.91
C SER A 60 0.22 -11.68 -9.40
N ARG A 61 0.20 -12.83 -10.10
CA ARG A 61 -0.54 -12.98 -11.37
C ARG A 61 -1.89 -13.68 -11.20
N ARG A 62 -2.33 -13.98 -9.97
CA ARG A 62 -3.46 -14.90 -9.70
C ARG A 62 -4.76 -14.29 -9.15
N THR A 63 -4.79 -13.04 -8.68
CA THR A 63 -6.00 -12.47 -8.04
C THR A 63 -7.04 -11.95 -9.04
N ARG A 64 -7.21 -12.65 -10.17
CA ARG A 64 -8.24 -12.38 -11.19
C ARG A 64 -9.54 -13.16 -10.98
N ARG A 65 -9.73 -13.83 -9.85
CA ARG A 65 -10.94 -14.60 -9.56
C ARG A 65 -11.32 -14.47 -8.10
N ARG A 66 -12.60 -14.15 -7.85
CA ARG A 66 -13.30 -14.04 -6.54
C ARG A 66 -13.05 -12.66 -5.90
N SER A 67 -14.03 -11.84 -5.53
CA SER A 67 -15.42 -12.11 -5.18
C SER A 67 -16.18 -10.78 -5.27
N ARG A 68 -17.24 -10.72 -6.07
CA ARG A 68 -18.33 -9.77 -5.87
C ARG A 68 -19.58 -10.63 -5.89
N ALA A 69 -20.01 -11.04 -4.69
CA ALA A 69 -21.32 -11.61 -4.45
C ALA A 69 -22.36 -10.49 -4.46
#